data_AF-A0A1Y2FKD2-F1
#
_entry.id   AF-A0A1Y2FKD2-F1
#
_cell.length_a   1.000
_cell.length_b   1.000
_cell.length_c   1.000
_cell.angle_alpha   90.00
_cell.angle_beta   90.00
_cell.angle_gamma   90.00
#
_symmetry.space_group_name_H-M   'P 1'
#
loop_
_entity.id
_entity.type
_entity.pdbx_description
1 polymer ?
#
loop_
_entity_poly.entity_id
_entity_poly.type
_entity_poly.pdbx_seq_one_letter_code
_entity_poly.pdbx_strand_id
1 'polypeptide(L)'
;MTNDCYTAVPETDDWIDLDDGFNSTYHFGWDDDGLRGHVFTNEDNSTIILAYKGTSLVGGTQFKDKRNDNLLFSCCCGRVSYLWRPVCDCYEDTYTCNAACLENELRSRKHYYRAALDVYHDVKRDFPKGDIWIVGHSLGGAVASLVAQTYGLPAVTFQAPGEKLSARRLGLPIMPDAGFAKHIWAFGHTADPLFMGTCGGITSACWTAGFAMETHCHSGYECVYDTVEDLGWRQGVSTHRIRNVIEDVIMRYNSTPTPVRTDECVDCFNWNVSG
;
A
#
# COMPACT_ATOMS: atom_id res chain seq x y z
N MET A 1 -6.60 -11.05 8.72
CA MET A 1 -5.18 -10.64 8.75
C MET A 1 -4.94 -9.16 8.43
N THR A 2 -5.22 -8.66 7.22
CA THR A 2 -4.97 -7.22 6.89
C THR A 2 -5.91 -6.26 7.63
N ASN A 3 -7.17 -6.66 7.85
CA ASN A 3 -8.10 -5.96 8.73
C ASN A 3 -7.54 -5.80 10.14
N ASP A 4 -6.97 -6.88 10.67
CA ASP A 4 -6.54 -6.96 12.06
C ASP A 4 -5.30 -6.09 12.33
N CYS A 5 -4.61 -5.65 11.28
CA CYS A 5 -3.56 -4.65 11.38
C CYS A 5 -4.04 -3.28 11.86
N TYR A 6 -5.35 -3.03 11.86
CA TYR A 6 -5.94 -1.81 12.42
C TYR A 6 -6.25 -1.92 13.91
N THR A 7 -6.05 -3.09 14.52
CA THR A 7 -6.28 -3.35 15.95
C THR A 7 -4.97 -3.75 16.62
N ALA A 8 -4.67 -3.18 17.79
CA ALA A 8 -3.41 -3.46 18.49
C ALA A 8 -3.39 -4.83 19.16
N VAL A 9 -4.48 -5.15 19.86
CA VAL A 9 -4.60 -6.33 20.70
C VAL A 9 -5.49 -7.35 19.99
N PRO A 10 -5.06 -8.61 19.83
CA PRO A 10 -5.92 -9.67 19.32
C PRO A 10 -7.22 -9.81 20.12
N GLU A 11 -8.29 -10.25 19.46
CA GLU A 11 -9.61 -10.50 20.08
C GLU A 11 -10.31 -9.25 20.66
N THR A 12 -9.88 -8.04 20.28
CA THR A 12 -10.54 -6.78 20.67
C THR A 12 -11.09 -6.02 19.46
N ASP A 13 -12.03 -5.11 19.73
CA ASP A 13 -12.57 -4.16 18.74
C ASP A 13 -13.07 -4.83 17.45
N ASP A 14 -12.41 -4.54 16.32
CA ASP A 14 -12.71 -5.04 14.99
C ASP A 14 -11.86 -6.26 14.58
N TRP A 15 -11.17 -6.92 15.53
CA TRP A 15 -10.38 -8.12 15.26
C TRP A 15 -11.25 -9.25 14.71
N ILE A 16 -10.74 -9.92 13.67
CA ILE A 16 -11.39 -11.10 13.07
C ILE A 16 -10.56 -12.33 13.40
N ASP A 17 -11.18 -13.29 14.09
CA ASP A 17 -10.54 -14.57 14.40
C ASP A 17 -10.29 -15.39 13.13
N LEU A 18 -9.13 -16.04 13.09
CA LEU A 18 -8.67 -16.81 11.94
C LEU A 18 -8.94 -18.29 12.19
N ASP A 19 -9.92 -18.87 11.50
CA ASP A 19 -10.32 -20.28 11.65
C ASP A 19 -9.41 -21.27 10.88
N ASP A 20 -8.28 -20.81 10.31
CA ASP A 20 -7.44 -21.54 9.36
C ASP A 20 -6.09 -22.03 9.94
N GLY A 21 -5.96 -22.02 11.27
CA GLY A 21 -4.76 -22.49 11.97
C GLY A 21 -3.62 -21.47 12.00
N PHE A 22 -3.89 -20.21 11.63
CA PHE A 22 -2.97 -19.10 11.83
C PHE A 22 -3.24 -18.38 13.16
N ASN A 23 -2.17 -18.03 13.86
CA ASN A 23 -2.23 -17.22 15.07
C ASN A 23 -1.42 -15.94 14.90
N SER A 24 -1.87 -14.84 15.52
CA SER A 24 -1.04 -13.64 15.63
C SER A 24 0.06 -13.88 16.66
N THR A 25 1.31 -13.93 16.19
CA THR A 25 2.48 -14.29 17.00
C THR A 25 3.14 -13.04 17.59
N TYR A 26 3.15 -11.92 16.85
CA TYR A 26 3.72 -10.65 17.29
C TYR A 26 3.12 -9.46 16.54
N HIS A 27 3.09 -8.29 17.18
CA HIS A 27 2.67 -7.01 16.60
C HIS A 27 3.76 -5.95 16.77
N PHE A 28 3.89 -5.03 15.82
CA PHE A 28 4.94 -3.99 15.84
C PHE A 28 4.38 -2.58 15.65
N GLY A 29 5.16 -1.58 16.11
CA GLY A 29 4.91 -0.16 15.88
C GLY A 29 3.77 0.45 16.69
N TRP A 30 3.14 -0.30 17.59
CA TRP A 30 2.00 0.17 18.38
C TRP A 30 2.37 1.11 19.53
N ASP A 31 3.63 1.06 19.98
CA ASP A 31 4.18 1.92 21.04
C ASP A 31 4.55 3.34 20.57
N ASP A 32 4.51 3.61 19.26
CA ASP A 32 4.85 4.90 18.67
C ASP A 32 3.94 5.24 17.48
N ASP A 33 4.18 6.36 16.80
CA ASP A 33 3.47 6.79 15.58
C ASP A 33 4.08 6.21 14.28
N GLY A 34 4.95 5.21 14.38
CA GLY A 34 5.61 4.53 13.26
C GLY A 34 4.74 3.54 12.48
N LEU A 35 5.37 2.81 11.55
CA LEU A 35 4.72 1.76 10.78
C LEU A 35 4.24 0.65 11.73
N ARG A 36 2.97 0.25 11.59
CA ARG A 36 2.33 -0.78 12.41
C ARG A 36 1.98 -2.01 11.61
N GLY A 37 1.76 -3.12 12.31
CA GLY A 37 1.31 -4.35 11.70
C GLY A 37 1.44 -5.55 12.63
N HIS A 38 1.24 -6.73 12.05
CA HIS A 38 1.24 -8.01 12.74
C HIS A 38 2.00 -9.07 11.94
N VAL A 39 2.49 -10.08 12.63
CA VAL A 39 3.09 -11.28 12.09
C VAL A 39 2.22 -12.45 12.48
N PHE A 40 1.63 -13.10 11.48
CA PHE A 40 0.84 -14.32 11.68
C PHE A 40 1.66 -15.53 11.27
N THR A 41 1.55 -16.62 12.03
CA THR A 41 2.21 -17.88 11.67
C THR A 41 1.22 -19.02 11.78
N ASN A 42 1.41 -20.03 10.93
CA ASN A 42 0.70 -21.29 11.07
C ASN A 42 1.31 -22.15 12.20
N GLU A 43 0.65 -23.25 12.57
CA GLU A 43 1.02 -24.08 13.73
C GLU A 43 2.48 -24.57 13.75
N ASP A 44 3.06 -24.88 12.59
CA ASP A 44 4.43 -25.38 12.47
C ASP A 44 5.47 -24.30 12.12
N ASN A 45 5.04 -23.03 12.04
CA ASN A 45 5.85 -21.88 11.63
C ASN A 45 6.52 -22.04 10.25
N SER A 46 5.96 -22.87 9.36
CA SER A 46 6.45 -22.99 7.99
C SER A 46 5.95 -21.85 7.09
N THR A 47 4.79 -21.27 7.38
CA THR A 47 4.21 -20.14 6.64
C THR A 47 4.05 -18.93 7.55
N ILE A 48 4.61 -17.80 7.14
CA ILE A 48 4.59 -16.54 7.88
C ILE A 48 3.94 -15.47 7.05
N ILE A 49 2.91 -14.82 7.58
CA ILE A 49 2.25 -13.69 6.97
C ILE A 49 2.69 -12.41 7.69
N LEU A 50 3.50 -11.61 7.02
CA LEU A 50 3.88 -10.28 7.48
C LEU A 50 2.87 -9.26 6.95
N ALA A 51 2.06 -8.71 7.84
CA ALA A 51 0.98 -7.80 7.49
C ALA A 51 1.31 -6.37 7.93
N TYR A 52 1.22 -5.42 7.00
CA TYR A 52 1.40 -3.99 7.29
C TYR A 52 0.06 -3.25 7.35
N LYS A 53 -0.11 -2.42 8.38
CA LYS A 53 -1.25 -1.52 8.55
C LYS A 53 -1.21 -0.40 7.51
N GLY A 54 -2.37 -0.01 7.00
CA GLY A 54 -2.53 1.21 6.19
C GLY A 54 -2.84 2.45 7.02
N THR A 55 -3.44 3.45 6.37
CA THR A 55 -3.60 4.80 6.93
C THR A 55 -4.68 4.88 8.01
N SER A 56 -4.33 5.49 9.15
CA SER A 56 -5.26 5.95 10.18
C SER A 56 -5.83 7.31 9.79
N LEU A 57 -7.16 7.42 9.72
CA LEU A 57 -7.83 8.70 9.46
C LEU A 57 -7.91 9.61 10.69
N VAL A 58 -7.79 9.05 11.91
CA VAL A 58 -7.84 9.77 13.18
C VAL A 58 -6.89 9.09 14.17
N GLY A 59 -6.12 9.88 14.91
CA GLY A 59 -5.30 9.43 16.04
C GLY A 59 -4.07 8.59 15.65
N GLY A 60 -3.35 8.12 16.66
CA GLY A 60 -2.20 7.22 16.55
C GLY A 60 -1.14 7.68 15.54
N THR A 61 -1.21 7.10 14.34
CA THR A 61 -0.23 7.20 13.24
C THR A 61 -0.63 8.18 12.13
N GLN A 62 -1.82 8.82 12.21
CA GLN A 62 -2.43 9.61 11.14
C GLN A 62 -1.47 10.58 10.41
N PHE A 63 -0.64 11.31 11.15
CA PHE A 63 0.27 12.29 10.55
C PHE A 63 1.43 11.63 9.79
N LYS A 64 2.00 10.55 10.33
CA LYS A 64 3.07 9.80 9.66
C LYS A 64 2.54 8.98 8.49
N ASP A 65 1.35 8.39 8.63
CA ASP A 65 0.66 7.70 7.53
C ASP A 65 0.45 8.65 6.34
N LYS A 66 -0.19 9.81 6.58
CA LYS A 66 -0.44 10.83 5.54
C LYS A 66 0.84 11.35 4.90
N ARG A 67 1.91 11.49 5.68
CA ARG A 67 3.21 11.90 5.14
C ARG A 67 3.74 10.87 4.14
N ASN A 68 3.63 9.58 4.47
CA ASN A 68 4.06 8.49 3.60
C ASN A 68 3.14 8.32 2.39
N ASP A 69 1.82 8.47 2.55
CA ASP A 69 0.87 8.51 1.44
C ASP A 69 1.28 9.57 0.42
N ASN A 70 1.48 10.80 0.88
CA ASN A 70 1.87 11.92 0.01
C ASN A 70 3.28 11.75 -0.58
N LEU A 71 4.19 11.03 0.08
CA LEU A 71 5.52 10.76 -0.47
C LEU A 71 5.47 9.68 -1.57
N LEU A 72 4.69 8.63 -1.36
CA LEU A 72 4.61 7.48 -2.26
C LEU A 72 3.76 7.77 -3.49
N PHE A 73 2.58 8.37 -3.31
CA PHE A 73 1.53 8.40 -4.33
C PHE A 73 1.35 9.74 -5.04
N SER A 74 2.23 10.70 -4.77
CA SER A 74 2.23 11.98 -5.46
C SER A 74 3.34 12.08 -6.49
N CYS A 75 3.14 12.99 -7.44
CA CYS A 75 4.11 13.26 -8.48
C CYS A 75 5.34 14.00 -7.94
N CYS A 76 5.22 14.81 -6.89
CA CYS A 76 6.37 15.46 -6.25
C CYS A 76 6.07 15.84 -4.79
N CYS A 77 6.23 14.89 -3.87
CA CYS A 77 6.11 15.11 -2.42
C CYS A 77 4.85 15.87 -1.96
N GLY A 78 3.70 15.60 -2.56
CA GLY A 78 2.42 16.21 -2.21
C GLY A 78 2.25 17.62 -2.76
N ARG A 79 3.06 18.03 -3.73
CA ARG A 79 2.92 19.31 -4.43
C ARG A 79 1.78 19.26 -5.43
N VAL A 80 0.55 19.42 -4.94
CA VAL A 80 -0.66 19.47 -5.79
C VAL A 80 -1.07 20.91 -6.14
N SER A 81 -0.84 21.87 -5.24
CA SER A 81 -1.14 23.29 -5.48
C SER A 81 -0.30 24.22 -4.61
N TYR A 82 -0.35 25.53 -4.88
CA TYR A 82 0.36 26.54 -4.07
C TYR A 82 -0.12 26.62 -2.61
N LEU A 83 -1.33 26.13 -2.32
CA LEU A 83 -1.93 26.13 -0.98
C LEU A 83 -1.36 25.02 -0.08
N TRP A 84 -0.66 24.04 -0.65
CA TRP A 84 -0.16 22.88 0.07
C TRP A 84 1.31 23.03 0.43
N ARG A 85 1.67 22.49 1.60
CA ARG A 85 3.06 22.30 2.00
C ARG A 85 3.48 20.89 1.61
N PRO A 86 4.49 20.72 0.73
CA PRO A 86 5.04 19.42 0.41
C PRO A 86 5.59 18.70 1.64
N VAL A 87 5.68 17.36 1.55
CA VAL A 87 6.24 16.51 2.61
C VAL A 87 7.76 16.35 2.52
N CYS A 88 8.37 16.91 1.48
CA CYS A 88 9.80 16.99 1.24
C CYS A 88 10.12 18.19 0.33
N ASP A 89 11.40 18.58 0.26
CA ASP A 89 11.86 19.76 -0.48
C ASP A 89 12.40 19.45 -1.90
N CYS A 90 11.95 18.35 -2.51
CA CYS A 90 12.42 17.92 -3.83
C CYS A 90 11.80 18.67 -5.02
N TYR A 91 10.82 19.55 -4.78
CA TYR A 91 10.21 20.36 -5.83
C TYR A 91 11.17 21.48 -6.26
N GLU A 92 11.43 21.59 -7.56
CA GLU A 92 12.35 22.60 -8.10
C GLU A 92 11.59 23.75 -8.78
N ASP A 93 10.70 23.42 -9.72
CA ASP A 93 9.90 24.37 -10.48
C ASP A 93 8.59 23.72 -10.96
N THR A 94 7.78 24.46 -11.70
CA THR A 94 6.50 24.06 -12.26
C THR A 94 6.63 22.72 -12.99
N TYR A 95 5.92 21.71 -12.46
CA TYR A 95 5.98 20.32 -12.92
C TYR A 95 7.39 19.73 -13.00
N THR A 96 8.32 20.19 -12.17
CA THR A 96 9.71 19.70 -12.14
C THR A 96 10.09 19.27 -10.72
N CYS A 97 10.59 18.04 -10.58
CA CYS A 97 10.98 17.47 -9.29
C CYS A 97 12.35 16.78 -9.40
N ASN A 98 13.18 16.93 -8.37
CA ASN A 98 14.51 16.33 -8.34
C ASN A 98 14.43 14.81 -8.04
N ALA A 99 14.91 13.99 -8.98
CA ALA A 99 14.85 12.54 -8.91
C ALA A 99 15.71 11.97 -7.78
N ALA A 100 16.96 12.45 -7.65
CA ALA A 100 17.89 11.99 -6.62
C ALA A 100 17.38 12.32 -5.21
N CYS A 101 16.76 13.49 -5.05
CA CYS A 101 16.11 13.89 -3.81
C CYS A 101 14.93 12.98 -3.48
N LEU A 102 14.05 12.68 -4.46
CA LEU A 102 12.91 11.79 -4.26
C LEU A 102 13.35 10.38 -3.85
N GLU A 103 14.38 9.83 -4.49
CA GLU A 103 14.96 8.55 -4.10
C GLU A 103 15.49 8.59 -2.65
N ASN A 104 16.25 9.64 -2.30
CA ASN A 104 16.81 9.79 -0.96
C ASN A 104 15.73 9.91 0.11
N GLU A 105 14.66 10.64 -0.15
CA GLU A 105 13.50 10.69 0.73
C GLU A 105 12.88 9.30 0.86
N LEU A 106 12.54 8.62 -0.23
CA LEU A 106 11.95 7.26 -0.15
C LEU A 106 12.83 6.24 0.60
N ARG A 107 14.16 6.36 0.53
CA ARG A 107 15.11 5.50 1.25
C ARG A 107 15.37 5.91 2.71
N SER A 108 14.93 7.09 3.13
CA SER A 108 15.20 7.62 4.45
C SER A 108 14.58 6.74 5.55
N ARG A 109 15.32 6.53 6.64
CA ARG A 109 14.86 5.77 7.83
C ARG A 109 13.65 6.39 8.54
N LYS A 110 13.28 7.62 8.17
CA LYS A 110 12.11 8.33 8.71
C LYS A 110 10.79 7.85 8.12
N HIS A 111 10.83 7.12 7.01
CA HIS A 111 9.65 6.75 6.22
C HIS A 111 9.46 5.23 6.16
N TYR A 112 8.25 4.82 5.78
CA TYR A 112 7.74 3.48 6.00
C TYR A 112 8.42 2.43 5.14
N TYR A 113 8.88 2.76 3.93
CA TYR A 113 9.61 1.80 3.12
C TYR A 113 10.83 1.25 3.88
N ARG A 114 11.68 2.12 4.44
CA ARG A 114 12.88 1.66 5.16
C ARG A 114 12.53 0.94 6.47
N ALA A 115 11.53 1.42 7.21
CA ALA A 115 11.05 0.76 8.43
C ALA A 115 10.51 -0.66 8.13
N ALA A 116 9.78 -0.83 7.04
CA ALA A 116 9.24 -2.12 6.61
C ALA A 116 10.34 -3.13 6.27
N LEU A 117 11.41 -2.68 5.60
CA LEU A 117 12.59 -3.52 5.34
C LEU A 117 13.24 -4.00 6.65
N ASP A 118 13.35 -3.13 7.66
CA ASP A 118 13.91 -3.52 8.97
C ASP A 118 13.02 -4.55 9.68
N VAL A 119 11.69 -4.36 9.67
CA VAL A 119 10.73 -5.36 10.20
C VAL A 119 10.86 -6.69 9.46
N TYR A 120 10.94 -6.69 8.13
CA TYR A 120 11.15 -7.92 7.36
C TYR A 120 12.44 -8.63 7.77
N HIS A 121 13.54 -7.88 7.96
CA HIS A 121 14.81 -8.46 8.40
C HIS A 121 14.71 -9.11 9.78
N ASP A 122 13.98 -8.51 10.71
CA ASP A 122 13.72 -9.09 12.03
C ASP A 122 12.89 -10.36 11.92
N VAL A 123 11.79 -10.34 11.16
CA VAL A 123 10.95 -11.52 10.92
C VAL A 123 11.74 -12.64 10.24
N LYS A 124 12.59 -12.32 9.25
CA LYS A 124 13.41 -13.34 8.57
C LYS A 124 14.47 -13.94 9.49
N ARG A 125 15.00 -13.17 10.44
CA ARG A 125 15.92 -13.68 11.46
C ARG A 125 15.21 -14.65 12.40
N ASP A 126 13.99 -14.34 12.80
CA ASP A 126 13.22 -15.13 13.76
C ASP A 126 12.63 -16.39 13.10
N PHE A 127 12.30 -16.32 11.80
CA PHE A 127 11.79 -17.42 10.97
C PHE A 127 12.71 -17.73 9.77
N PRO A 128 13.94 -18.23 10.00
CA PRO A 128 14.95 -18.37 8.94
C PRO A 128 14.56 -19.36 7.84
N LYS A 129 13.74 -20.36 8.16
CA LYS A 129 13.31 -21.43 7.24
C LYS A 129 11.88 -21.28 6.72
N GLY A 130 11.12 -20.33 7.25
CA GLY A 130 9.72 -20.19 6.88
C GLY A 130 9.53 -19.38 5.60
N ASP A 131 8.45 -19.70 4.90
CA ASP A 131 7.99 -19.04 3.69
C ASP A 131 7.21 -17.77 4.07
N ILE A 132 7.78 -16.61 3.76
CA ILE A 132 7.21 -15.32 4.14
C ILE A 132 6.37 -14.77 2.99
N TRP A 133 5.10 -14.51 3.26
CA TRP A 133 4.19 -13.76 2.42
C TRP A 133 3.95 -12.39 3.04
N ILE A 134 3.88 -11.36 2.21
CA ILE A 134 3.64 -10.01 2.69
C ILE A 134 2.24 -9.57 2.27
N VAL A 135 1.46 -9.05 3.21
CA VAL A 135 0.11 -8.57 2.94
C VAL A 135 -0.09 -7.16 3.47
N GLY A 136 -1.07 -6.46 2.93
CA GLY A 136 -1.41 -5.14 3.43
C GLY A 136 -2.62 -4.54 2.74
N HIS A 137 -3.20 -3.55 3.39
CA HIS A 137 -4.32 -2.78 2.86
C HIS A 137 -3.91 -1.30 2.72
N SER A 138 -4.43 -0.62 1.68
CA SER A 138 -4.18 0.82 1.47
C SER A 138 -2.68 1.13 1.43
N LEU A 139 -2.19 2.13 2.17
CA LEU A 139 -0.76 2.42 2.37
C LEU A 139 0.06 1.17 2.73
N GLY A 140 -0.45 0.31 3.61
CA GLY A 140 0.22 -0.92 4.03
C GLY A 140 0.37 -1.92 2.88
N GLY A 141 -0.60 -1.94 1.95
CA GLY A 141 -0.55 -2.74 0.74
C GLY A 141 0.54 -2.26 -0.24
N ALA A 142 0.66 -0.95 -0.43
CA ALA A 142 1.74 -0.40 -1.25
C ALA A 142 3.13 -0.68 -0.63
N VAL A 143 3.27 -0.49 0.68
CA VAL A 143 4.50 -0.84 1.41
C VAL A 143 4.80 -2.34 1.27
N ALA A 144 3.80 -3.20 1.41
CA ALA A 144 3.94 -4.64 1.20
C ALA A 144 4.46 -4.98 -0.21
N SER A 145 3.87 -4.38 -1.25
CA SER A 145 4.33 -4.54 -2.65
C SER A 145 5.79 -4.13 -2.80
N LEU A 146 6.19 -2.97 -2.25
CA LEU A 146 7.58 -2.49 -2.37
C LEU A 146 8.58 -3.42 -1.67
N VAL A 147 8.29 -3.88 -0.44
CA VAL A 147 9.15 -4.83 0.27
C VAL A 147 9.24 -6.17 -0.49
N ALA A 148 8.11 -6.65 -1.02
CA ALA A 148 8.06 -7.87 -1.79
C ALA A 148 8.89 -7.79 -3.08
N GLN A 149 8.86 -6.66 -3.78
CA GLN A 149 9.74 -6.42 -4.93
C GLN A 149 11.22 -6.38 -4.55
N THR A 150 11.55 -5.82 -3.39
CA THR A 150 12.94 -5.73 -2.92
C THR A 150 13.57 -7.08 -2.64
N TYR A 151 12.81 -8.01 -2.05
CA TYR A 151 13.34 -9.32 -1.63
C TYR A 151 12.88 -10.51 -2.48
N GLY A 152 12.00 -10.28 -3.45
CA GLY A 152 11.48 -11.36 -4.29
C GLY A 152 10.45 -12.25 -3.63
N LEU A 153 9.58 -11.65 -2.81
CA LEU A 153 8.59 -12.37 -2.01
C LEU A 153 7.21 -12.33 -2.67
N PRO A 154 6.33 -13.30 -2.35
CA PRO A 154 4.93 -13.18 -2.70
C PRO A 154 4.23 -12.10 -1.85
N ALA A 155 3.35 -11.32 -2.48
CA ALA A 155 2.52 -10.37 -1.79
C ALA A 155 1.08 -10.34 -2.30
N VAL A 156 0.15 -10.17 -1.36
CA VAL A 156 -1.28 -9.99 -1.62
C VAL A 156 -1.73 -8.68 -0.98
N THR A 157 -2.14 -7.72 -1.80
CA THR A 157 -2.50 -6.38 -1.32
C THR A 157 -3.97 -6.13 -1.60
N PHE A 158 -4.62 -5.35 -0.74
CA PHE A 158 -6.03 -4.99 -0.87
C PHE A 158 -6.17 -3.49 -0.94
N GLN A 159 -6.82 -3.00 -1.99
CA GLN A 159 -7.05 -1.58 -2.24
C GLN A 159 -5.76 -0.75 -2.11
N ALA A 160 -4.61 -1.31 -2.48
CA ALA A 160 -3.37 -0.56 -2.49
C ALA A 160 -3.43 0.51 -3.59
N PRO A 161 -3.11 1.79 -3.32
CA PRO A 161 -2.91 2.77 -4.37
C PRO A 161 -1.71 2.40 -5.25
N GLY A 162 -1.70 2.84 -6.51
CA GLY A 162 -0.65 2.50 -7.47
C GLY A 162 0.74 2.95 -7.03
N GLU A 163 1.62 1.99 -6.75
CA GLU A 163 2.95 2.21 -6.17
C GLU A 163 4.11 2.06 -7.18
N LYS A 164 3.82 1.79 -8.46
CA LYS A 164 4.83 1.54 -9.52
C LYS A 164 5.77 2.73 -9.68
N LEU A 165 5.28 3.96 -9.56
CA LEU A 165 6.13 5.16 -9.62
C LEU A 165 7.13 5.21 -8.45
N SER A 166 6.70 4.87 -7.24
CA SER A 166 7.58 4.79 -6.06
C SER A 166 8.61 3.68 -6.25
N ALA A 167 8.21 2.52 -6.78
CA ALA A 167 9.11 1.41 -7.12
C ALA A 167 10.19 1.84 -8.13
N ARG A 168 9.81 2.60 -9.17
CA ARG A 168 10.76 3.17 -10.16
C ARG A 168 11.78 4.09 -9.49
N ARG A 169 11.31 5.01 -8.65
CA ARG A 169 12.16 5.96 -7.91
C ARG A 169 13.14 5.26 -6.96
N LEU A 170 12.73 4.11 -6.41
CA LEU A 170 13.58 3.26 -5.55
C LEU A 170 14.54 2.37 -6.35
N GLY A 171 14.50 2.39 -7.68
CA GLY A 171 15.30 1.52 -8.54
C GLY A 171 14.95 0.04 -8.42
N LEU A 172 13.72 -0.29 -8.03
CA LEU A 172 13.26 -1.67 -7.88
C LEU A 172 13.05 -2.33 -9.26
N PRO A 173 13.23 -3.66 -9.36
CA PRO A 173 13.09 -4.37 -10.63
C PRO A 173 11.62 -4.45 -11.07
N ILE A 174 11.27 -3.65 -12.08
CA ILE A 174 9.95 -3.65 -12.73
C ILE A 174 10.07 -4.36 -14.08
N MET A 175 10.47 -5.63 -14.06
CA MET A 175 10.67 -6.40 -15.29
C MET A 175 9.38 -7.15 -15.67
N PRO A 176 8.88 -6.98 -16.91
CA PRO A 176 7.59 -7.54 -17.28
C PRO A 176 7.46 -9.06 -17.23
N ASP A 177 8.49 -9.77 -17.70
CA ASP A 177 8.42 -11.22 -17.84
C ASP A 177 9.44 -11.97 -16.99
N ALA A 178 10.19 -11.26 -16.14
CA ALA A 178 11.32 -11.82 -15.39
C ALA A 178 11.57 -11.20 -14.00
N GLY A 179 10.66 -10.36 -13.50
CA GLY A 179 10.81 -9.67 -12.21
C GLY A 179 10.12 -10.35 -11.03
N PHE A 180 10.35 -9.82 -9.84
CA PHE A 180 9.69 -10.24 -8.60
C PHE A 180 8.22 -9.80 -8.52
N ALA A 181 7.85 -8.77 -9.28
CA ALA A 181 6.47 -8.29 -9.36
C ALA A 181 5.46 -9.33 -9.87
N LYS A 182 5.93 -10.43 -10.50
CA LYS A 182 5.07 -11.56 -10.90
C LYS A 182 4.44 -12.32 -9.72
N HIS A 183 4.93 -12.09 -8.51
CA HIS A 183 4.41 -12.67 -7.28
C HIS A 183 3.59 -11.67 -6.46
N ILE A 184 3.14 -10.58 -7.07
CA ILE A 184 2.36 -9.54 -6.40
C ILE A 184 0.98 -9.49 -7.03
N TRP A 185 -0.04 -9.67 -6.20
CA TRP A 185 -1.45 -9.57 -6.59
C TRP A 185 -2.12 -8.46 -5.80
N ALA A 186 -2.48 -7.39 -6.50
CA ALA A 186 -3.19 -6.25 -5.97
C ALA A 186 -4.69 -6.41 -6.23
N PHE A 187 -5.44 -6.73 -5.18
CA PHE A 187 -6.89 -6.83 -5.22
C PHE A 187 -7.52 -5.47 -5.01
N GLY A 188 -8.48 -5.12 -5.83
CA GLY A 188 -9.20 -3.85 -5.72
C GLY A 188 -10.59 -3.95 -6.35
N HIS A 189 -11.32 -2.84 -6.33
CA HIS A 189 -12.63 -2.80 -6.97
C HIS A 189 -12.91 -1.44 -7.62
N THR A 190 -13.74 -1.41 -8.65
CA THR A 190 -13.96 -0.20 -9.50
C THR A 190 -14.60 0.97 -8.75
N ALA A 191 -15.29 0.72 -7.64
CA ALA A 191 -15.81 1.79 -6.78
C ALA A 191 -14.78 2.44 -5.84
N ASP A 192 -13.55 1.92 -5.70
CA ASP A 192 -12.54 2.50 -4.82
C ASP A 192 -11.65 3.51 -5.57
N PRO A 193 -11.77 4.83 -5.31
CA PRO A 193 -11.02 5.81 -6.04
C PRO A 193 -9.53 5.85 -5.68
N LEU A 194 -9.09 5.24 -4.58
CA LEU A 194 -7.67 5.17 -4.22
C LEU A 194 -6.96 4.08 -5.01
N PHE A 195 -7.57 2.89 -5.09
CA PHE A 195 -7.07 1.81 -5.94
C PHE A 195 -7.10 2.19 -7.42
N MET A 196 -8.21 2.78 -7.90
CA MET A 196 -8.35 3.20 -9.29
C MET A 196 -7.54 4.47 -9.64
N GLY A 197 -6.95 5.14 -8.64
CA GLY A 197 -6.20 6.39 -8.82
C GLY A 197 -7.03 7.57 -9.30
N THR A 198 -8.35 7.54 -9.06
CA THR A 198 -9.29 8.63 -9.41
C THR A 198 -9.53 9.60 -8.26
N CYS A 199 -8.92 9.37 -7.09
CA CYS A 199 -9.01 10.29 -5.94
C CYS A 199 -8.10 11.53 -6.06
N GLY A 200 -7.57 11.84 -7.23
CA GLY A 200 -6.73 13.02 -7.47
C GLY A 200 -7.51 14.31 -7.75
N GLY A 201 -6.81 15.45 -7.73
CA GLY A 201 -7.35 16.75 -8.17
C GLY A 201 -8.08 17.57 -7.09
N ILE A 202 -8.21 18.88 -7.35
CA ILE A 202 -8.68 19.87 -6.35
C ILE A 202 -10.11 19.65 -5.85
N THR A 203 -10.95 18.94 -6.61
CA THR A 203 -12.34 18.65 -6.25
C THR A 203 -12.52 17.32 -5.53
N SER A 204 -11.44 16.53 -5.32
CA SER A 204 -11.56 15.22 -4.70
C SER A 204 -11.62 15.29 -3.17
N ALA A 205 -12.23 14.26 -2.58
CA ALA A 205 -12.27 14.09 -1.13
C ALA A 205 -10.85 13.87 -0.55
N CYS A 206 -9.96 13.17 -1.27
CA CYS A 206 -8.57 12.99 -0.84
C CYS A 206 -7.83 14.33 -0.77
N TRP A 207 -8.01 15.20 -1.77
CA TRP A 207 -7.44 16.54 -1.74
C TRP A 207 -7.94 17.34 -0.55
N THR A 208 -9.25 17.35 -0.31
CA THR A 208 -9.81 18.09 0.85
C THR A 208 -9.29 17.52 2.19
N ALA A 209 -8.99 16.23 2.25
CA ALA A 209 -8.42 15.56 3.41
C ALA A 209 -6.89 15.67 3.54
N GLY A 210 -6.19 16.31 2.58
CA GLY A 210 -4.74 16.50 2.62
C GLY A 210 -3.92 15.33 2.06
N PHE A 211 -4.54 14.46 1.25
CA PHE A 211 -3.88 13.35 0.55
C PHE A 211 -3.71 13.67 -0.94
N ALA A 212 -2.46 13.66 -1.40
CA ALA A 212 -2.04 13.88 -2.77
C ALA A 212 -1.93 12.53 -3.51
N MET A 213 -3.08 11.94 -3.81
CA MET A 213 -3.19 10.64 -4.49
C MET A 213 -3.24 10.85 -6.01
N GLU A 214 -2.08 10.88 -6.65
CA GLU A 214 -1.92 11.18 -8.09
C GLU A 214 -1.53 9.95 -8.92
N THR A 215 -1.13 8.85 -8.27
CA THR A 215 -0.71 7.61 -8.94
C THR A 215 -1.83 6.59 -9.05
N HIS A 216 -1.76 5.76 -10.10
CA HIS A 216 -2.70 4.69 -10.40
C HIS A 216 -2.03 3.42 -10.91
N CYS A 217 -0.74 3.45 -11.28
CA CYS A 217 -0.06 2.28 -11.82
C CYS A 217 0.45 1.34 -10.72
N HIS A 218 0.09 0.05 -10.81
CA HIS A 218 0.63 -1.01 -9.94
C HIS A 218 1.82 -1.72 -10.59
N SER A 219 2.68 -2.28 -9.75
CA SER A 219 3.87 -3.00 -10.24
C SER A 219 3.57 -4.45 -10.63
N GLY A 220 2.64 -5.08 -9.91
CA GLY A 220 2.24 -6.48 -10.06
C GLY A 220 0.96 -6.69 -10.87
N TYR A 221 0.29 -7.82 -10.63
CA TYR A 221 -1.01 -8.13 -11.22
C TYR A 221 -2.13 -7.41 -10.47
N GLU A 222 -3.08 -6.85 -11.21
CA GLU A 222 -4.30 -6.26 -10.71
C GLU A 222 -5.44 -7.29 -10.79
N CYS A 223 -6.14 -7.48 -9.67
CA CYS A 223 -7.25 -8.42 -9.52
C CYS A 223 -8.50 -7.61 -9.14
N VAL A 224 -9.24 -7.14 -10.15
CA VAL A 224 -10.26 -6.09 -9.96
C VAL A 224 -11.67 -6.67 -9.99
N TYR A 225 -12.45 -6.38 -8.95
CA TYR A 225 -13.90 -6.61 -8.91
C TYR A 225 -14.64 -5.41 -9.52
N ASP A 226 -15.56 -5.63 -10.46
CA ASP A 226 -16.32 -4.53 -11.08
C ASP A 226 -17.58 -4.16 -10.28
N THR A 227 -17.38 -3.63 -9.07
CA THR A 227 -18.48 -3.27 -8.16
C THR A 227 -19.38 -2.17 -8.70
N VAL A 228 -18.89 -1.32 -9.61
CA VAL A 228 -19.70 -0.29 -10.26
C VAL A 228 -20.70 -0.91 -11.22
N GLU A 229 -20.25 -1.76 -12.14
CA GLU A 229 -21.13 -2.38 -13.14
C GLU A 229 -21.98 -3.49 -12.52
N ASP A 230 -21.38 -4.40 -11.77
CA ASP A 230 -22.07 -5.60 -11.29
C ASP A 230 -23.00 -5.31 -10.10
N LEU A 231 -22.64 -4.37 -9.22
CA LEU A 231 -23.35 -4.06 -7.98
C LEU A 231 -23.97 -2.66 -7.94
N GLY A 232 -23.78 -1.83 -8.98
CA GLY A 232 -24.32 -0.48 -9.05
C GLY A 232 -23.71 0.50 -8.05
N TRP A 233 -22.51 0.21 -7.54
CA TRP A 233 -21.87 1.08 -6.56
C TRP A 233 -21.46 2.42 -7.17
N ARG A 234 -21.45 3.46 -6.33
CA ARG A 234 -20.85 4.75 -6.68
C ARG A 234 -19.44 4.79 -6.14
N GLN A 235 -18.53 5.37 -6.92
CA GLN A 235 -17.17 5.61 -6.45
C GLN A 235 -17.17 6.52 -5.22
N GLY A 236 -16.38 6.17 -4.21
CA GLY A 236 -16.24 6.98 -3.00
C GLY A 236 -15.15 6.52 -2.06
N VAL A 237 -14.55 7.45 -1.32
CA VAL A 237 -13.51 7.12 -0.32
C VAL A 237 -14.05 6.21 0.79
N SER A 238 -15.37 6.22 1.04
CA SER A 238 -15.98 5.32 2.03
C SER A 238 -15.93 3.85 1.63
N THR A 239 -15.87 3.52 0.32
CA THR A 239 -15.79 2.13 -0.14
C THR A 239 -14.36 1.58 -0.07
N HIS A 240 -13.37 2.40 0.30
CA HIS A 240 -11.96 2.02 0.52
C HIS A 240 -11.72 1.32 1.88
N ARG A 241 -12.75 1.04 2.67
CA ARG A 241 -12.54 0.44 3.99
C ARG A 241 -12.37 -1.07 3.84
N ILE A 242 -11.29 -1.62 4.40
CA ILE A 242 -11.01 -3.06 4.35
C ILE A 242 -12.19 -3.93 4.81
N ARG A 243 -12.97 -3.48 5.80
CA ARG A 243 -14.16 -4.18 6.24
C ARG A 243 -15.22 -4.30 5.15
N ASN A 244 -15.50 -3.21 4.42
CA ASN A 244 -16.40 -3.22 3.27
C ASN A 244 -15.85 -4.10 2.13
N VAL A 245 -14.53 -4.14 1.94
CA VAL A 245 -13.92 -5.06 0.95
C VAL A 245 -14.20 -6.52 1.33
N ILE A 246 -14.03 -6.88 2.60
CA ILE A 246 -14.26 -8.25 3.06
C ILE A 246 -15.76 -8.59 2.95
N GLU A 247 -16.61 -7.83 3.63
CA GLU A 247 -18.03 -8.15 3.80
C GLU A 247 -18.85 -7.97 2.51
N ASP A 248 -18.62 -6.88 1.79
CA ASP A 248 -19.49 -6.44 0.70
C ASP A 248 -18.93 -6.74 -0.71
N VAL A 249 -17.64 -7.11 -0.82
CA VAL A 249 -17.00 -7.44 -2.11
C VAL A 249 -16.55 -8.89 -2.15
N ILE A 250 -15.55 -9.28 -1.36
CA ILE A 250 -14.95 -10.63 -1.41
C ILE A 250 -16.00 -11.69 -1.09
N MET A 251 -16.70 -11.54 0.03
CA MET A 251 -17.75 -12.48 0.43
C MET A 251 -18.97 -12.44 -0.49
N ARG A 252 -19.19 -11.33 -1.20
CA ARG A 252 -20.35 -11.15 -2.09
C ARG A 252 -20.16 -11.78 -3.46
N TYR A 253 -18.98 -11.63 -4.05
CA TYR A 253 -18.65 -12.18 -5.37
C TYR A 253 -18.41 -13.69 -5.34
N ASN A 254 -17.86 -14.22 -4.25
CA ASN A 254 -17.57 -15.65 -4.05
C ASN A 254 -16.75 -16.30 -5.21
N SER A 255 -16.06 -15.47 -5.99
CA SER A 255 -15.14 -15.87 -7.07
C SER A 255 -14.03 -14.84 -7.18
N THR A 256 -12.80 -15.30 -7.37
CA THR A 256 -11.64 -14.43 -7.50
C THR A 256 -11.55 -13.85 -8.93
N PRO A 257 -11.36 -12.53 -9.11
CA PRO A 257 -11.19 -11.93 -10.42
C PRO A 257 -9.91 -12.44 -11.08
N THR A 258 -9.91 -12.45 -12.41
CA THR A 258 -8.73 -12.91 -13.17
C THR A 258 -7.60 -11.88 -13.01
N PRO A 259 -6.38 -12.29 -12.64
CA PRO A 259 -5.24 -11.39 -12.57
C PRO A 259 -4.91 -10.82 -13.96
N VAL A 260 -4.89 -9.48 -14.07
CA VAL A 260 -4.53 -8.75 -15.28
C VAL A 260 -3.28 -7.94 -15.00
N ARG A 261 -2.44 -7.76 -16.03
CA ARG A 261 -1.21 -6.97 -15.92
C ARG A 261 -1.29 -5.78 -16.86
N THR A 262 -1.08 -4.57 -16.31
CA THR A 262 -1.08 -3.32 -17.08
C THR A 262 0.36 -2.85 -17.33
N ASP A 263 0.94 -3.32 -18.44
CA ASP A 263 2.32 -2.99 -18.80
C ASP A 263 2.50 -1.52 -19.19
N GLU A 264 1.59 -1.02 -20.03
CA GLU A 264 1.57 0.36 -20.52
C GLU A 264 0.79 1.26 -19.55
N CYS A 265 1.42 1.57 -18.42
CA CYS A 265 0.87 2.52 -17.44
C CYS A 265 1.91 3.59 -17.10
N VAL A 266 1.47 4.86 -17.15
CA VAL A 266 2.30 6.04 -16.91
C VAL A 266 1.62 6.96 -15.90
N ASP A 267 2.19 7.05 -14.72
CA ASP A 267 1.86 8.08 -13.75
C ASP A 267 2.59 9.39 -14.07
N CYS A 268 1.99 10.51 -13.67
CA CYS A 268 2.66 11.81 -13.63
C CYS A 268 3.27 12.26 -14.97
N PHE A 269 2.62 11.96 -16.09
CA PHE A 269 3.13 12.23 -17.44
C PHE A 269 3.51 13.69 -17.72
N ASN A 270 2.89 14.64 -17.01
CA ASN A 270 3.19 16.07 -17.12
C ASN A 270 4.42 16.51 -16.32
N TRP A 271 4.95 15.66 -15.44
CA TRP A 271 6.08 15.99 -14.58
C TRP A 271 7.40 15.62 -15.22
N ASN A 272 8.34 16.57 -15.21
CA ASN A 272 9.74 16.35 -15.51
C ASN A 272 10.49 15.95 -14.24
N VAL A 273 11.33 14.91 -14.34
CA VAL A 273 12.22 14.49 -13.25
C VAL A 273 13.65 14.85 -13.63
N SER A 274 14.20 15.85 -12.94
CA SER A 274 15.59 16.32 -13.12
C SER A 274 16.56 15.41 -12.36
N GLY A 275 17.74 15.18 -12.95
CA GLY A 275 18.82 14.36 -12.37
C GLY A 275 19.87 15.18 -11.67
#